data_AF-F4IGQ5-F1
#
_entry.id   AF-F4IGQ5-F1
#
_cell.length_a   1.000
_cell.length_b   1.000
_cell.length_c   1.000
_cell.angle_alpha   90.00
_cell.angle_beta   90.00
_cell.angle_gamma   90.00
#
_symmetry.space_group_name_H-M   'P 1'
#
loop_
_entity.id
_entity.type
_entity.pdbx_description
1 polymer ?
#
loop_
_entity_poly.entity_id
_entity_poly.type
_entity_poly.pdbx_seq_one_letter_code
_entity_poly.pdbx_strand_id
1 'polypeptide(L)'
;MGGFTGFGGLINQNIQQPRKAAAKSKIHENVKSGSVSEKDTNIQEPWYWDPDVDPKLKAEYKKNHSHVNRQARLWSGPNNKHPWYDAPATVKVKTKKGLCNLNIEFTLGWPPQLVSEMLTNPRNINFFRLFDRDFRQRLDNKSTKVLKKDGPRQITRVKKTLRYKLLGRSIAIPIHLIIDENHKNLTAKYKKEKMMYMKVFEGRWKVEPLYADQERLCKSRSRINEEEYKKCSDGKGRIGSKVTMEQIFQPCSLLNVPPISWFIREITIKTIKNLLEDLRQFVIDMHKNSDPE
;
A
#
# COMPACT_ATOMS: atom_id res chain seq x y z
N MET A 1 15.72 -7.49 61.38
CA MET A 1 16.99 -8.22 61.20
C MET A 1 16.82 -9.15 60.01
N GLY A 2 17.67 -9.05 58.99
CA GLY A 2 17.55 -9.83 57.76
C GLY A 2 18.41 -9.22 56.67
N GLY A 3 19.72 -9.14 56.93
CA GLY A 3 20.70 -8.66 55.96
C GLY A 3 20.89 -9.69 54.86
N PHE A 4 20.70 -9.27 53.61
CA PHE A 4 20.98 -10.08 52.44
C PHE A 4 22.49 -10.30 52.32
N THR A 5 22.88 -11.55 52.52
CA THR A 5 24.22 -12.09 52.35
C THR A 5 24.67 -11.95 50.90
N GLY A 6 25.81 -11.29 50.71
CA GLY A 6 26.45 -11.11 49.42
C GLY A 6 26.78 -12.43 48.74
N PHE A 7 26.47 -12.50 47.45
CA PHE A 7 27.02 -13.50 46.56
C PHE A 7 28.50 -13.19 46.34
N GLY A 8 29.35 -13.95 47.04
CA GLY A 8 30.79 -13.95 46.86
C GLY A 8 31.22 -14.69 45.59
N GLY A 9 32.20 -14.10 44.91
CA GLY A 9 33.48 -14.79 44.67
C GLY A 9 33.59 -15.83 43.54
N LEU A 10 34.22 -15.39 42.45
CA LEU A 10 35.47 -15.96 41.90
C LEU A 10 35.53 -17.46 41.51
N ILE A 11 35.40 -17.74 40.20
CA ILE A 11 36.02 -18.87 39.48
C ILE A 11 36.14 -18.40 38.01
N ASN A 12 37.19 -18.56 37.21
CA ASN A 12 38.61 -18.87 37.34
C ASN A 12 39.17 -18.49 35.96
N GLN A 13 40.35 -17.90 35.93
CA GLN A 13 41.06 -17.55 34.71
C GLN A 13 41.64 -18.81 34.03
N ASN A 14 41.90 -18.67 32.72
CA ASN A 14 42.99 -19.34 32.01
C ASN A 14 42.71 -20.73 31.39
N ILE A 15 42.22 -20.74 30.15
CA ILE A 15 42.58 -21.80 29.19
C ILE A 15 43.16 -21.13 27.94
N GLN A 16 44.49 -21.04 27.97
CA GLN A 16 45.46 -21.22 26.89
C GLN A 16 45.03 -20.97 25.42
N GLN A 17 45.72 -20.00 24.82
CA GLN A 17 45.89 -19.83 23.37
C GLN A 17 46.73 -20.96 22.76
N PRO A 18 46.29 -21.59 21.66
CA PRO A 18 47.18 -22.20 20.69
C PRO A 18 47.57 -21.14 19.63
N ARG A 19 48.83 -20.70 19.66
CA ARG A 19 49.49 -20.08 18.51
C ARG A 19 49.95 -21.19 17.56
N LYS A 20 49.49 -21.17 16.30
CA LYS A 20 50.22 -21.52 15.06
C LYS A 20 49.27 -22.08 13.99
N ALA A 21 49.10 -21.34 12.90
CA ALA A 21 49.36 -21.78 11.53
C ALA A 21 48.69 -20.79 10.57
N ALA A 22 49.52 -20.05 9.84
CA ALA A 22 49.10 -19.22 8.73
C ALA A 22 48.66 -20.12 7.56
N ALA A 23 47.37 -20.16 7.28
CA ALA A 23 46.85 -20.64 6.00
C ALA A 23 46.27 -19.43 5.25
N LYS A 24 47.06 -18.89 4.32
CA LYS A 24 46.62 -17.92 3.32
C LYS A 24 45.61 -18.62 2.41
N SER A 25 44.30 -18.44 2.61
CA SER A 25 43.31 -18.88 1.63
C SER A 25 42.39 -17.75 1.20
N LYS A 26 42.61 -17.37 -0.06
CA LYS A 26 41.64 -16.86 -1.05
C LYS A 26 40.76 -15.69 -0.61
N ILE A 27 41.23 -14.53 -1.08
CA ILE A 27 40.46 -13.36 -1.54
C ILE A 27 39.04 -13.80 -1.94
N HIS A 28 38.07 -13.62 -1.04
CA HIS A 28 36.68 -13.51 -1.44
C HIS A 28 36.41 -12.03 -1.58
N GLU A 29 36.14 -11.62 -2.82
CA GLU A 29 35.67 -10.30 -3.20
C GLU A 29 34.58 -9.85 -2.22
N ASN A 30 34.91 -8.85 -1.43
CA ASN A 30 33.96 -8.16 -0.58
C ASN A 30 33.07 -7.34 -1.51
N VAL A 31 32.03 -8.00 -2.05
CA VAL A 31 30.94 -7.35 -2.75
C VAL A 31 30.35 -6.35 -1.76
N LYS A 32 30.76 -5.09 -1.92
CA LYS A 32 30.20 -3.91 -1.28
C LYS A 32 28.69 -3.93 -1.56
N SER A 33 27.93 -4.58 -0.70
CA SER A 33 26.49 -4.39 -0.65
C SER A 33 26.28 -2.96 -0.18
N GLY A 34 26.07 -2.05 -1.12
CA GLY A 34 25.67 -0.68 -0.82
C GLY A 34 24.39 -0.76 0.02
N SER A 35 24.55 -0.51 1.31
CA SER A 35 23.43 -0.27 2.22
C SER A 35 22.80 1.04 1.76
N VAL A 36 21.75 0.95 0.94
CA VAL A 36 20.91 2.09 0.59
C VAL A 36 20.42 2.69 1.89
N SER A 37 20.91 3.90 2.19
CA SER A 37 20.68 4.57 3.46
C SER A 37 19.25 5.10 3.52
N GLU A 38 18.64 5.00 4.70
CA GLU A 38 17.23 5.27 4.95
C GLU A 38 16.85 6.77 4.92
N LYS A 39 17.67 7.63 4.30
CA LYS A 39 17.57 9.11 4.39
C LYS A 39 17.23 9.86 3.10
N ASP A 40 16.85 9.18 2.02
CA ASP A 40 16.35 9.85 0.80
C ASP A 40 14.88 10.28 0.94
N THR A 41 14.61 11.21 1.86
CA THR A 41 13.26 11.75 2.11
C THR A 41 12.83 12.86 1.16
N ASN A 42 13.61 13.21 0.13
CA ASN A 42 13.23 14.28 -0.81
C ASN A 42 13.33 13.87 -2.30
N ILE A 43 13.05 12.61 -2.62
CA ILE A 43 12.95 12.18 -4.02
C ILE A 43 11.61 12.69 -4.60
N GLN A 44 11.67 13.73 -5.44
CA GLN A 44 10.55 14.22 -6.27
C GLN A 44 10.08 13.18 -7.29
N GLU A 45 10.95 12.23 -7.67
CA GLU A 45 10.66 11.16 -8.61
C GLU A 45 9.85 10.02 -7.94
N PRO A 46 9.07 9.23 -8.69
CA PRO A 46 8.36 8.08 -8.13
C PRO A 46 9.32 7.14 -7.46
N TRP A 47 8.89 6.52 -6.37
CA TRP A 47 9.71 5.56 -5.64
C TRP A 47 10.13 4.31 -6.46
N TYR A 48 9.45 4.03 -7.58
CA TYR A 48 9.77 2.92 -8.49
C TYR A 48 10.62 3.35 -9.69
N TRP A 49 10.97 4.63 -9.81
CA TRP A 49 11.79 5.13 -10.91
C TRP A 49 13.26 4.67 -10.77
N ASP A 50 13.93 4.49 -11.91
CA ASP A 50 15.34 4.12 -12.00
C ASP A 50 16.14 5.36 -12.47
N PRO A 51 17.17 5.82 -11.73
CA PRO A 51 17.90 7.03 -12.06
C PRO A 51 18.61 6.98 -13.42
N ASP A 52 18.93 5.80 -13.94
CA ASP A 52 19.68 5.60 -15.19
C ASP A 52 18.78 5.51 -16.44
N VAL A 53 17.52 5.92 -16.33
CA VAL A 53 16.54 5.85 -17.41
C VAL A 53 16.85 6.84 -18.54
N ASP A 54 16.67 6.38 -19.78
CA ASP A 54 16.77 7.15 -21.01
C ASP A 54 16.10 8.54 -20.87
N PRO A 55 16.80 9.65 -21.19
CA PRO A 55 16.24 10.99 -21.20
C PRO A 55 14.88 11.12 -21.90
N LYS A 56 14.62 10.34 -22.97
CA LYS A 56 13.32 10.34 -23.66
C LYS A 56 12.19 9.83 -22.77
N LEU A 57 12.42 8.70 -22.09
CA LEU A 57 11.47 8.14 -21.12
C LEU A 57 11.27 9.08 -19.93
N LYS A 58 12.34 9.76 -19.48
CA LYS A 58 12.26 10.79 -18.43
C LYS A 58 11.37 11.96 -18.84
N ALA A 59 11.50 12.45 -20.08
CA ALA A 59 10.67 13.53 -20.61
C ALA A 59 9.20 13.11 -20.74
N GLU A 60 8.93 11.90 -21.24
CA GLU A 60 7.58 11.34 -21.32
C GLU A 60 6.95 11.20 -19.93
N TYR A 61 7.70 10.71 -18.95
CA TYR A 61 7.26 10.63 -17.57
C TYR A 61 6.90 12.00 -17.00
N LYS A 62 7.77 13.01 -17.14
CA LYS A 62 7.50 14.38 -16.64
C LYS A 62 6.23 14.97 -17.27
N LYS A 63 6.02 14.73 -18.56
CA LYS A 63 4.79 15.13 -19.28
C LYS A 63 3.56 14.45 -18.68
N ASN A 64 3.62 13.15 -18.43
CA ASN A 64 2.54 12.40 -17.82
C ASN A 64 2.26 12.86 -16.37
N HIS A 65 3.29 13.06 -15.56
CA HIS A 65 3.17 13.55 -14.19
C HIS A 65 2.54 14.95 -14.12
N SER A 66 2.94 15.85 -15.02
CA SER A 66 2.31 17.17 -15.17
C SER A 66 0.81 17.05 -15.52
N HIS A 67 0.47 16.14 -16.43
CA HIS A 67 -0.91 15.85 -16.80
C HIS A 67 -1.73 15.32 -15.60
N VAL A 68 -1.19 14.36 -14.85
CA VAL A 68 -1.82 13.81 -13.64
C VAL A 68 -2.03 14.90 -12.59
N ASN A 69 -1.06 15.80 -12.38
CA ASN A 69 -1.19 16.91 -11.44
C ASN A 69 -2.25 17.93 -11.87
N ARG A 70 -2.33 18.25 -13.17
CA ARG A 70 -3.43 19.07 -13.70
C ARG A 70 -4.78 18.39 -13.43
N GLN A 71 -4.85 17.08 -13.62
CA GLN A 71 -6.07 16.33 -13.38
C GLN A 71 -6.48 16.33 -11.91
N ALA A 72 -5.52 16.22 -10.98
CA ALA A 72 -5.75 16.33 -9.55
C ALA A 72 -6.29 17.72 -9.17
N ARG A 73 -5.75 18.79 -9.76
CA ARG A 73 -6.23 20.17 -9.52
C ARG A 73 -7.67 20.41 -10.00
N LEU A 74 -8.17 19.65 -10.98
CA LEU A 74 -9.57 19.76 -11.39
C LEU A 74 -10.55 19.22 -10.33
N TRP A 75 -10.04 18.43 -9.37
CA TRP A 75 -10.83 17.97 -8.22
C TRP A 75 -10.81 18.97 -7.06
N SER A 76 -9.75 19.77 -6.97
CA SER A 76 -9.59 20.87 -6.04
C SER A 76 -10.42 22.10 -6.45
N GLY A 77 -11.11 22.73 -5.49
CA GLY A 77 -11.67 24.07 -5.65
C GLY A 77 -13.14 24.20 -5.22
N PRO A 78 -13.54 25.37 -4.69
CA PRO A 78 -14.82 25.58 -4.02
C PRO A 78 -16.04 25.52 -4.96
N ASN A 79 -15.82 25.57 -6.27
CA ASN A 79 -16.86 25.81 -7.27
C ASN A 79 -17.11 24.63 -8.21
N ASN A 80 -17.13 23.41 -7.67
CA ASN A 80 -17.69 22.29 -8.42
C ASN A 80 -19.21 22.49 -8.54
N LYS A 81 -19.64 23.24 -9.59
CA LYS A 81 -21.05 23.35 -10.04
C LYS A 81 -21.73 21.98 -10.17
N HIS A 82 -20.91 20.93 -10.31
CA HIS A 82 -21.31 19.54 -10.32
C HIS A 82 -20.55 18.81 -9.20
N PRO A 83 -21.12 18.75 -7.98
CA PRO A 83 -20.49 18.09 -6.85
C PRO A 83 -20.29 16.60 -7.15
N TRP A 84 -19.16 16.07 -6.72
CA TRP A 84 -18.87 14.64 -6.77
C TRP A 84 -19.03 14.04 -5.39
N TYR A 85 -19.69 12.89 -5.32
CA TYR A 85 -19.83 12.15 -4.08
C TYR A 85 -19.02 10.86 -4.17
N ASP A 86 -17.93 10.81 -3.40
CA ASP A 86 -17.16 9.57 -3.23
C ASP A 86 -17.97 8.60 -2.38
N ALA A 87 -18.70 7.67 -3.01
CA ALA A 87 -19.53 6.71 -2.29
C ALA A 87 -18.68 5.71 -1.47
N PRO A 88 -19.19 5.21 -0.33
CA PRO A 88 -18.54 4.12 0.41
C PRO A 88 -18.33 2.89 -0.48
N ALA A 89 -17.27 2.13 -0.21
CA ALA A 89 -16.95 0.93 -0.97
C ALA A 89 -18.05 -0.14 -0.86
N THR A 90 -18.42 -0.72 -2.00
CA THR A 90 -19.29 -1.89 -2.05
C THR A 90 -18.46 -3.14 -1.78
N VAL A 91 -18.83 -3.93 -0.76
CA VAL A 91 -18.10 -5.14 -0.37
C VAL A 91 -19.06 -6.34 -0.35
N LYS A 92 -18.92 -7.23 -1.34
CA LYS A 92 -19.68 -8.48 -1.43
C LYS A 92 -18.83 -9.63 -0.88
N VAL A 93 -19.33 -10.27 0.18
CA VAL A 93 -18.64 -11.39 0.86
C VAL A 93 -19.29 -12.70 0.47
N LYS A 94 -18.48 -13.68 0.04
CA LYS A 94 -18.89 -15.07 -0.14
C LYS A 94 -17.97 -15.98 0.67
N THR A 95 -18.55 -16.88 1.46
CA THR A 95 -17.76 -17.86 2.23
C THR A 95 -18.11 -19.27 1.78
N LYS A 96 -17.12 -20.05 1.36
CA LYS A 96 -17.28 -21.45 0.94
C LYS A 96 -16.14 -22.29 1.50
N LYS A 97 -16.46 -23.38 2.22
CA LYS A 97 -15.47 -24.28 2.85
C LYS A 97 -14.43 -23.53 3.72
N GLY A 98 -14.87 -22.48 4.41
CA GLY A 98 -14.06 -21.63 5.28
C GLY A 98 -13.16 -20.61 4.56
N LEU A 99 -13.08 -20.66 3.23
CA LEU A 99 -12.43 -19.65 2.40
C LEU A 99 -13.41 -18.49 2.18
N CYS A 100 -12.96 -17.27 2.47
CA CYS A 100 -13.74 -16.04 2.28
C CYS A 100 -13.24 -15.31 1.04
N ASN A 101 -14.14 -15.01 0.12
CA ASN A 101 -13.88 -14.21 -1.07
C ASN A 101 -14.64 -12.88 -0.92
N LEU A 102 -13.90 -11.78 -0.99
CA LEU A 102 -14.40 -10.41 -0.97
C LEU A 102 -14.25 -9.84 -2.37
N ASN A 103 -15.37 -9.43 -2.95
CA ASN A 103 -15.39 -8.61 -4.16
C ASN A 103 -15.70 -7.18 -3.73
N ILE A 104 -14.74 -6.30 -3.94
CA ILE A 104 -14.73 -4.92 -3.49
C ILE A 104 -14.74 -4.02 -4.72
N GLU A 105 -15.64 -3.06 -4.74
CA GLU A 105 -15.70 -2.05 -5.79
C GLU A 105 -15.94 -0.69 -5.15
N PHE A 106 -15.15 0.31 -5.55
CA PHE A 106 -15.32 1.68 -5.10
C PHE A 106 -14.81 2.66 -6.14
N THR A 107 -15.28 3.90 -6.03
CA THR A 107 -14.86 5.00 -6.89
C THR A 107 -14.28 6.11 -6.03
N LEU A 108 -13.21 6.73 -6.52
CA LEU A 108 -12.59 7.89 -5.89
C LEU A 108 -12.48 9.02 -6.90
N GLY A 109 -12.79 10.24 -6.49
CA GLY A 109 -12.64 11.46 -7.24
C GLY A 109 -11.17 11.89 -7.32
N TRP A 110 -10.30 10.99 -7.77
CA TRP A 110 -8.86 11.20 -7.77
C TRP A 110 -8.24 10.47 -8.95
N PRO A 111 -7.17 10.99 -9.59
CA PRO A 111 -6.60 10.34 -10.78
C PRO A 111 -6.14 8.89 -10.55
N PRO A 112 -6.35 7.97 -11.52
CA PRO A 112 -6.00 6.54 -11.41
C PRO A 112 -4.57 6.25 -10.98
N GLN A 113 -3.61 7.01 -11.50
CA GLN A 113 -2.19 6.83 -11.18
C GLN A 113 -1.94 7.11 -9.70
N LEU A 114 -2.50 8.19 -9.17
CA LEU A 114 -2.33 8.56 -7.77
C LEU A 114 -3.11 7.62 -6.83
N VAL A 115 -4.29 7.13 -7.22
CA VAL A 115 -5.02 6.10 -6.44
C VAL A 115 -4.23 4.78 -6.43
N SER A 116 -3.63 4.39 -7.55
CA SER A 116 -2.72 3.23 -7.58
C SER A 116 -1.55 3.43 -6.63
N GLU A 117 -0.96 4.62 -6.59
CA GLU A 117 0.11 4.96 -5.65
C GLU A 117 -0.37 4.86 -4.19
N MET A 118 -1.59 5.29 -3.85
CA MET A 118 -2.12 5.15 -2.48
C MET A 118 -2.10 3.70 -1.99
N LEU A 119 -2.27 2.73 -2.88
CA LEU A 119 -2.29 1.31 -2.55
C LEU A 119 -0.89 0.69 -2.45
N THR A 120 0.08 1.20 -3.22
CA THR A 120 1.42 0.59 -3.36
C THR A 120 2.57 1.40 -2.77
N ASN A 121 2.34 2.65 -2.35
CA ASN A 121 3.42 3.54 -1.95
C ASN A 121 4.28 2.90 -0.85
N PRO A 122 5.61 2.75 -1.06
CA PRO A 122 6.52 2.25 -0.06
C PRO A 122 6.81 3.29 1.01
N ARG A 123 6.55 4.57 0.73
CA ARG A 123 6.62 5.61 1.74
C ARG A 123 5.43 5.39 2.68
N ASN A 124 5.67 5.47 3.98
CA ASN A 124 4.61 5.34 4.98
C ASN A 124 3.76 6.63 5.03
N ILE A 125 3.14 6.99 3.90
CA ILE A 125 2.28 8.17 3.77
C ILE A 125 1.01 7.94 4.59
N ASN A 126 0.51 9.01 5.21
CA ASN A 126 -0.63 9.00 6.11
C ASN A 126 -1.98 8.91 5.39
N PHE A 127 -2.16 7.90 4.54
CA PHE A 127 -3.44 7.62 3.91
C PHE A 127 -4.45 6.97 4.87
N PHE A 128 -3.96 6.30 5.92
CA PHE A 128 -4.81 5.63 6.91
C PHE A 128 -4.91 6.47 8.17
N ARG A 129 -6.07 6.40 8.84
CA ARG A 129 -6.30 7.17 10.07
C ARG A 129 -5.29 6.81 11.15
N LEU A 130 -4.94 7.82 11.94
CA LEU A 130 -4.13 7.68 13.14
C LEU A 130 -4.86 6.79 14.15
N PHE A 131 -4.13 5.83 14.68
CA PHE A 131 -4.64 4.76 15.53
C PHE A 131 -4.44 5.06 17.02
N ASP A 132 -3.34 5.74 17.35
CA ASP A 132 -2.93 6.05 18.71
C ASP A 132 -2.31 7.46 18.80
N ARG A 133 -1.93 7.85 20.03
CA ARG A 133 -1.32 9.16 20.32
C ARG A 133 0.09 9.30 19.78
N ASP A 134 0.73 8.21 19.39
CA ASP A 134 2.06 8.20 18.77
C ASP A 134 1.99 8.48 17.26
N PHE A 135 0.84 8.98 16.77
CA PHE A 135 0.58 9.26 15.36
C PHE A 135 0.83 8.06 14.45
N ARG A 136 0.70 6.84 14.97
CA ARG A 136 0.86 5.63 14.17
C ARG A 136 -0.42 5.39 13.40
N GLN A 137 -0.31 4.93 12.17
CA GLN A 137 -1.49 4.63 11.37
C GLN A 137 -2.10 3.29 11.76
N ARG A 138 -3.37 3.09 11.37
CA ARG A 138 -4.02 1.77 11.42
C ARG A 138 -3.22 0.74 10.61
N LEU A 139 -2.64 1.13 9.48
CA LEU A 139 -1.77 0.30 8.66
C LEU A 139 -0.50 1.07 8.28
N ASP A 140 0.61 0.72 8.92
CA ASP A 140 1.92 1.29 8.56
C ASP A 140 2.60 0.45 7.47
N ASN A 141 3.28 1.12 6.54
CA ASN A 141 4.36 0.54 5.78
C ASN A 141 5.67 0.56 6.57
N LYS A 142 6.31 -0.60 6.76
CA LYS A 142 7.58 -0.73 7.48
C LYS A 142 8.79 -0.81 6.56
N SER A 143 8.69 -1.61 5.50
CA SER A 143 9.77 -1.74 4.54
C SER A 143 9.25 -2.28 3.22
N THR A 144 9.84 -1.82 2.12
CA THR A 144 9.58 -2.33 0.77
C THR A 144 10.93 -2.70 0.17
N LYS A 145 11.04 -3.91 -0.36
CA LYS A 145 12.22 -4.37 -1.12
C LYS A 145 11.78 -4.80 -2.51
N VAL A 146 12.31 -4.15 -3.55
CA VAL A 146 12.13 -4.62 -4.93
C VAL A 146 12.90 -5.93 -5.10
N LEU A 147 12.20 -6.97 -5.52
CA LEU A 147 12.77 -8.29 -5.81
C LEU A 147 13.10 -8.44 -7.29
N LYS A 148 12.24 -7.91 -8.16
CA LYS A 148 12.39 -7.95 -9.61
C LYS A 148 11.72 -6.73 -10.24
N LYS A 149 12.29 -6.22 -11.33
CA LYS A 149 11.71 -5.15 -12.14
C LYS A 149 11.88 -5.51 -13.62
N ASP A 150 10.75 -5.61 -14.32
CA ASP A 150 10.66 -5.97 -15.74
C ASP A 150 9.85 -4.87 -16.46
N GLY A 151 10.51 -3.78 -16.85
CA GLY A 151 9.85 -2.61 -17.46
C GLY A 151 8.82 -1.98 -16.51
N PRO A 152 7.53 -1.87 -16.90
CA PRO A 152 6.47 -1.32 -16.02
C PRO A 152 6.02 -2.30 -14.93
N ARG A 153 6.44 -3.56 -14.99
CA ARG A 153 6.10 -4.58 -14.00
C ARG A 153 7.16 -4.62 -12.91
N GLN A 154 6.72 -4.71 -11.66
CA GLN A 154 7.60 -4.79 -10.51
C GLN A 154 7.09 -5.81 -9.50
N ILE A 155 8.00 -6.59 -8.92
CA ILE A 155 7.68 -7.52 -7.83
C ILE A 155 8.39 -7.02 -6.59
N THR A 156 7.63 -6.74 -5.54
CA THR A 156 8.13 -6.20 -4.28
C THR A 156 7.77 -7.11 -3.10
N ARG A 157 8.69 -7.23 -2.16
CA ARG A 157 8.41 -7.75 -0.81
C ARG A 157 8.09 -6.57 0.09
N VAL A 158 6.90 -6.57 0.68
CA VAL A 158 6.41 -5.48 1.52
C VAL A 158 6.12 -6.01 2.91
N LYS A 159 6.64 -5.30 3.93
CA LYS A 159 6.30 -5.54 5.33
C LYS A 159 5.44 -4.39 5.82
N LYS A 160 4.26 -4.72 6.36
CA LYS A 160 3.33 -3.77 6.97
C LYS A 160 3.03 -4.17 8.41
N THR A 161 2.56 -3.22 9.19
CA THR A 161 2.05 -3.46 10.55
C THR A 161 0.62 -2.97 10.64
N LEU A 162 -0.32 -3.89 10.82
CA LEU A 162 -1.71 -3.59 11.07
C LEU A 162 -1.92 -3.42 12.58
N ARG A 163 -2.53 -2.32 13.00
CA ARG A 163 -2.91 -2.10 14.40
C ARG A 163 -4.41 -2.24 14.58
N TYR A 164 -4.78 -2.90 15.67
CA TYR A 164 -6.17 -3.21 15.98
C TYR A 164 -6.41 -3.18 17.49
N LYS A 165 -7.58 -2.68 17.92
CA LYS A 165 -8.00 -2.70 19.33
C LYS A 165 -8.86 -3.93 19.57
N LEU A 166 -8.36 -4.89 20.35
CA LEU A 166 -9.08 -6.09 20.74
C LEU A 166 -9.19 -6.12 22.25
N LEU A 167 -10.43 -6.15 22.78
CA LEU A 167 -10.71 -6.21 24.22
C LEU A 167 -9.94 -5.14 25.04
N GLY A 168 -9.96 -3.89 24.56
CA GLY A 168 -9.30 -2.76 25.22
C GLY A 168 -7.77 -2.70 25.07
N ARG A 169 -7.13 -3.77 24.57
CA ARG A 169 -5.67 -3.80 24.29
C ARG A 169 -5.39 -3.48 22.83
N SER A 170 -4.37 -2.68 22.59
CA SER A 170 -3.84 -2.41 21.25
C SER A 170 -2.90 -3.54 20.84
N ILE A 171 -3.18 -4.18 19.71
CA ILE A 171 -2.38 -5.27 19.14
C ILE A 171 -1.77 -4.80 17.82
N ALA A 172 -0.50 -5.15 17.60
CA ALA A 172 0.19 -4.96 16.33
C ALA A 172 0.37 -6.31 15.63
N ILE A 173 -0.14 -6.42 14.40
CA ILE A 173 -0.14 -7.62 13.58
C ILE A 173 0.83 -7.40 12.41
N PRO A 174 1.97 -8.11 12.36
CA PRO A 174 2.89 -8.03 11.23
C PRO A 174 2.32 -8.74 10.00
N ILE A 175 2.39 -8.08 8.85
CA ILE A 175 1.91 -8.57 7.55
C ILE A 175 3.07 -8.50 6.56
N HIS A 176 3.49 -9.65 6.02
CA HIS A 176 4.49 -9.73 4.97
C HIS A 176 3.82 -10.19 3.67
N LEU A 177 3.89 -9.38 2.64
CA LEU A 177 3.30 -9.63 1.33
C LEU A 177 4.37 -9.66 0.25
N ILE A 178 4.13 -10.45 -0.78
CA ILE A 178 4.74 -10.25 -2.10
C ILE A 178 3.69 -9.60 -2.99
N ILE A 179 4.00 -8.45 -3.56
CA ILE A 179 3.14 -7.69 -4.47
C ILE A 179 3.78 -7.73 -5.86
N ASP A 180 3.01 -8.12 -6.87
CA ASP A 180 3.35 -8.11 -8.29
C ASP A 180 2.46 -7.05 -8.95
N GLU A 181 3.03 -5.89 -9.21
CA GLU A 181 2.35 -4.70 -9.71
C GLU A 181 2.76 -4.41 -11.16
N ASN A 182 1.85 -3.79 -11.90
CA ASN A 182 2.10 -3.28 -13.24
C ASN A 182 1.64 -1.83 -13.29
N HIS A 183 2.62 -0.93 -13.32
CA HIS A 183 2.41 0.53 -13.29
C HIS A 183 1.80 1.08 -14.57
N LYS A 184 1.90 0.36 -15.70
CA LYS A 184 1.27 0.76 -16.97
C LYS A 184 -0.23 0.44 -16.96
N ASN A 185 -0.60 -0.74 -16.48
CA ASN A 185 -1.99 -1.20 -16.46
C ASN A 185 -2.74 -0.87 -15.17
N LEU A 186 -2.06 -0.29 -14.18
CA LEU A 186 -2.58 0.03 -12.84
C LEU A 186 -3.24 -1.19 -12.17
N THR A 187 -2.60 -2.33 -12.32
CA THR A 187 -3.02 -3.60 -11.72
C THR A 187 -1.99 -4.09 -10.75
N ALA A 188 -2.41 -4.76 -9.68
CA ALA A 188 -1.50 -5.59 -8.91
C ALA A 188 -2.15 -6.88 -8.45
N LYS A 189 -1.31 -7.86 -8.16
CA LYS A 189 -1.64 -9.09 -7.46
C LYS A 189 -0.76 -9.17 -6.22
N TYR A 190 -1.29 -9.69 -5.14
CA TYR A 190 -0.51 -9.87 -3.92
C TYR A 190 -0.86 -11.18 -3.26
N LYS A 191 0.11 -11.72 -2.54
CA LYS A 191 -0.06 -12.91 -1.69
C LYS A 191 0.75 -12.74 -0.43
N LYS A 192 0.28 -13.29 0.68
CA LYS A 192 1.08 -13.33 1.90
C LYS A 192 2.30 -14.21 1.71
N GLU A 193 3.43 -13.72 2.20
CA GLU A 193 4.63 -14.51 2.46
C GLU A 193 4.56 -15.06 3.90
N LYS A 194 4.29 -14.16 4.86
CA LYS A 194 4.11 -14.48 6.28
C LYS A 194 3.03 -13.59 6.87
N MET A 195 2.03 -14.19 7.48
CA MET A 195 0.97 -13.46 8.16
C MET A 195 0.46 -14.30 9.31
N MET A 196 0.35 -13.68 10.49
CA MET A 196 -0.19 -14.35 11.66
C MET A 196 -1.68 -14.67 11.46
N TYR A 197 -2.14 -15.81 11.98
CA TYR A 197 -3.55 -16.23 11.99
C TYR A 197 -4.21 -16.51 10.63
N MET A 198 -3.53 -16.27 9.50
CA MET A 198 -4.06 -16.52 8.16
C MET A 198 -3.33 -17.66 7.46
N LYS A 199 -4.08 -18.68 7.01
CA LYS A 199 -3.61 -19.74 6.11
C LYS A 199 -3.53 -19.27 4.67
N VAL A 200 -4.55 -18.55 4.20
CA VAL A 200 -4.61 -17.93 2.87
C VAL A 200 -4.85 -16.44 3.06
N PHE A 201 -4.12 -15.62 2.31
CA PHE A 201 -4.36 -14.19 2.21
C PHE A 201 -3.72 -13.70 0.91
N GLU A 202 -4.55 -13.44 -0.08
CA GLU A 202 -4.12 -13.03 -1.40
C GLU A 202 -5.21 -12.17 -2.04
N GLY A 203 -4.85 -11.45 -3.07
CA GLY A 203 -5.82 -10.64 -3.79
C GLY A 203 -5.23 -10.00 -5.02
N ARG A 204 -6.09 -9.25 -5.68
CA ARG A 204 -5.74 -8.48 -6.86
C ARG A 204 -6.58 -7.22 -6.89
N TRP A 205 -6.03 -6.17 -7.48
CA TRP A 205 -6.80 -4.99 -7.78
C TRP A 205 -6.46 -4.46 -9.17
N LYS A 206 -7.40 -3.69 -9.72
CA LYS A 206 -7.26 -2.93 -10.94
C LYS A 206 -7.86 -1.55 -10.71
N VAL A 207 -7.12 -0.52 -11.10
CA VAL A 207 -7.60 0.85 -11.10
C VAL A 207 -7.87 1.26 -12.54
N GLU A 208 -9.07 1.73 -12.82
CA GLU A 208 -9.52 2.17 -14.13
C GLU A 208 -9.92 3.64 -14.09
N PRO A 209 -9.73 4.40 -15.19
CA PRO A 209 -10.22 5.76 -15.27
C PRO A 209 -11.75 5.79 -15.23
N LEU A 210 -12.28 6.76 -14.49
CA LEU A 210 -13.70 7.06 -14.42
C LEU A 210 -13.92 8.51 -14.86
N TYR A 211 -14.68 8.71 -15.94
CA TYR A 211 -14.89 10.02 -16.54
C TYR A 211 -16.08 10.72 -15.89
N ALA A 212 -15.82 11.44 -14.79
CA ALA A 212 -16.85 11.99 -13.91
C ALA A 212 -17.79 13.00 -14.59
N ASP A 213 -17.31 13.73 -15.61
CA ASP A 213 -18.09 14.73 -16.32
C ASP A 213 -18.53 14.26 -17.72
N GLN A 214 -18.44 12.96 -18.03
CA GLN A 214 -18.74 12.41 -19.36
C GLN A 214 -20.18 12.68 -19.80
N GLU A 215 -21.17 12.41 -18.95
CA GLU A 215 -22.58 12.62 -19.31
C GLU A 215 -22.87 14.08 -19.66
N ARG A 216 -22.19 15.02 -19.00
CA ARG A 216 -22.38 16.46 -19.14
C ARG A 216 -21.61 17.06 -20.33
N LEU A 217 -20.35 16.68 -20.49
CA LEU A 217 -19.45 17.27 -21.50
C LEU A 217 -19.47 16.51 -22.83
N CYS A 218 -19.80 15.22 -22.79
CA CYS A 218 -19.60 14.30 -23.91
C CYS A 218 -20.90 13.56 -24.21
N LYS A 219 -21.87 14.26 -24.82
CA LYS A 219 -23.16 13.75 -25.37
C LYS A 219 -23.33 12.22 -25.26
N SER A 220 -23.80 11.75 -24.09
CA SER A 220 -24.19 10.39 -23.72
C SER A 220 -23.56 9.20 -24.50
N ARG A 221 -22.25 9.18 -24.72
CA ARG A 221 -21.57 7.95 -25.17
C ARG A 221 -21.44 7.03 -23.96
N SER A 222 -21.75 5.74 -24.07
CA SER A 222 -21.61 4.81 -22.94
C SER A 222 -20.16 4.38 -22.70
N ARG A 223 -19.32 4.42 -23.74
CA ARG A 223 -17.90 4.08 -23.67
C ARG A 223 -17.09 5.12 -24.42
N ILE A 224 -16.20 5.77 -23.72
CA ILE A 224 -15.27 6.76 -24.26
C ILE A 224 -13.86 6.36 -23.84
N ASN A 225 -12.87 6.60 -24.70
CA ASN A 225 -11.47 6.46 -24.32
C ASN A 225 -10.93 7.79 -23.78
N GLU A 226 -9.72 7.78 -23.22
CA GLU A 226 -9.14 8.98 -22.59
C GLU A 226 -8.91 10.13 -23.60
N GLU A 227 -8.54 9.82 -24.84
CA GLU A 227 -8.29 10.82 -25.89
C GLU A 227 -9.58 11.50 -26.36
N GLU A 228 -10.62 10.72 -26.59
CA GLU A 228 -11.96 11.19 -26.90
C GLU A 228 -12.51 12.02 -25.75
N TYR A 229 -12.33 11.58 -24.50
CA TYR A 229 -12.77 12.34 -23.32
C TYR A 229 -12.08 13.70 -23.23
N LYS A 230 -10.76 13.75 -23.46
CA LYS A 230 -10.01 15.02 -23.51
C LYS A 230 -10.54 15.93 -24.62
N LYS A 231 -10.87 15.37 -25.78
CA LYS A 231 -11.38 16.14 -26.93
C LYS A 231 -12.78 16.69 -26.69
N CYS A 232 -13.71 15.92 -26.13
CA CYS A 232 -15.07 16.40 -25.88
C CYS A 232 -15.20 17.28 -24.62
N SER A 233 -14.32 17.08 -23.64
CA SER A 233 -14.28 17.90 -22.42
C SER A 233 -13.42 19.15 -22.54
N ASP A 234 -12.77 19.39 -23.69
CA ASP A 234 -11.75 20.44 -23.89
C ASP A 234 -10.66 20.43 -22.81
N GLY A 235 -10.34 19.25 -22.26
CA GLY A 235 -9.40 19.08 -21.16
C GLY A 235 -9.85 19.72 -19.82
N LYS A 236 -11.14 19.98 -19.65
CA LYS A 236 -11.77 20.49 -18.41
C LYS A 236 -12.49 19.40 -17.61
N GLY A 237 -12.67 18.21 -18.19
CA GLY A 237 -13.36 17.10 -17.54
C GLY A 237 -12.54 16.47 -16.43
N ARG A 238 -13.19 16.12 -15.31
CA ARG A 238 -12.55 15.40 -14.21
C ARG A 238 -12.42 13.91 -14.55
N ILE A 239 -11.24 13.34 -14.28
CA ILE A 239 -10.94 11.92 -14.37
C ILE A 239 -10.70 11.42 -12.95
N GLY A 240 -11.61 10.57 -12.49
CA GLY A 240 -11.54 9.85 -11.24
C GLY A 240 -11.07 8.43 -11.46
N SER A 241 -11.22 7.62 -10.43
CA SER A 241 -10.79 6.24 -10.41
C SER A 241 -11.96 5.34 -10.07
N LYS A 242 -12.07 4.23 -10.80
CA LYS A 242 -12.84 3.06 -10.41
C LYS A 242 -11.86 1.97 -9.99
N VAL A 243 -11.97 1.49 -8.76
CA VAL A 243 -11.14 0.42 -8.23
C VAL A 243 -11.98 -0.84 -8.10
N THR A 244 -11.50 -1.91 -8.72
CA THR A 244 -12.02 -3.26 -8.52
C THR A 244 -10.97 -4.08 -7.79
N MET A 245 -11.37 -4.72 -6.70
CA MET A 245 -10.47 -5.51 -5.87
C MET A 245 -11.13 -6.83 -5.51
N GLU A 246 -10.39 -7.92 -5.66
CA GLU A 246 -10.77 -9.22 -5.15
C GLU A 246 -9.76 -9.63 -4.08
N GLN A 247 -10.27 -10.06 -2.94
CA GLN A 247 -9.43 -10.54 -1.84
C GLN A 247 -9.95 -11.87 -1.33
N ILE A 248 -9.05 -12.83 -1.20
CA ILE A 248 -9.32 -14.16 -0.71
C ILE A 248 -8.53 -14.37 0.57
N PHE A 249 -9.20 -14.81 1.64
CA PHE A 249 -8.53 -15.15 2.88
C PHE A 249 -9.15 -16.35 3.58
N GLN A 250 -8.34 -17.02 4.40
CA GLN A 250 -8.74 -18.14 5.23
C GLN A 250 -7.95 -18.12 6.53
N PRO A 251 -8.59 -18.20 7.71
CA PRO A 251 -7.89 -18.38 8.97
C PRO A 251 -7.03 -19.66 9.00
N CYS A 252 -6.02 -19.71 9.87
CA CYS A 252 -5.26 -20.93 10.15
C CYS A 252 -6.16 -22.09 10.55
N SER A 253 -5.77 -23.34 10.28
CA SER A 253 -6.59 -24.54 10.53
C SER A 253 -7.16 -24.60 11.95
N LEU A 254 -6.32 -24.35 12.96
CA LEU A 254 -6.70 -24.32 14.38
C LEU A 254 -7.77 -23.24 14.70
N LEU A 255 -7.82 -22.18 13.91
CA LEU A 255 -8.72 -21.05 14.07
C LEU A 255 -9.83 -21.00 13.01
N ASN A 256 -9.89 -22.01 12.12
CA ASN A 256 -10.87 -22.10 11.04
C ASN A 256 -12.12 -22.89 11.45
N VAL A 257 -12.24 -23.22 12.73
CA VAL A 257 -13.43 -23.80 13.36
C VAL A 257 -14.28 -22.71 14.02
N PRO A 258 -15.61 -22.72 13.86
CA PRO A 258 -16.49 -21.88 14.65
C PRO A 258 -16.38 -22.18 16.16
N PRO A 259 -16.64 -21.20 17.04
CA PRO A 259 -17.02 -19.81 16.73
C PRO A 259 -15.83 -18.89 16.41
N ILE A 260 -14.60 -19.32 16.73
CA ILE A 260 -13.38 -18.50 16.57
C ILE A 260 -13.19 -18.02 15.13
N SER A 261 -13.45 -18.90 14.15
CA SER A 261 -13.34 -18.54 12.74
C SER A 261 -14.30 -17.44 12.30
N TRP A 262 -15.48 -17.36 12.91
CA TRP A 262 -16.46 -16.31 12.62
C TRP A 262 -15.94 -14.95 13.08
N PHE A 263 -15.39 -14.91 14.30
CA PHE A 263 -14.80 -13.70 14.87
C PHE A 263 -13.61 -13.18 14.04
N ILE A 264 -12.69 -14.06 13.63
CA ILE A 264 -11.54 -13.65 12.80
C ILE A 264 -11.99 -13.13 11.44
N ARG A 265 -12.97 -13.80 10.80
CA ARG A 265 -13.52 -13.34 9.52
C ARG A 265 -14.18 -11.97 9.65
N GLU A 266 -14.99 -11.78 10.68
CA GLU A 266 -15.66 -10.51 10.96
C GLU A 266 -14.66 -9.38 11.20
N ILE A 267 -13.65 -9.60 12.05
CA ILE A 267 -12.57 -8.62 12.28
C ILE A 267 -11.85 -8.29 10.98
N THR A 268 -11.55 -9.29 10.16
CA THR A 268 -10.84 -9.09 8.89
C THR A 268 -11.67 -8.25 7.93
N ILE A 269 -12.94 -8.59 7.74
CA ILE A 269 -13.87 -7.85 6.88
C ILE A 269 -14.05 -6.41 7.39
N LYS A 270 -14.24 -6.23 8.69
CA LYS A 270 -14.38 -4.90 9.32
C LYS A 270 -13.12 -4.07 9.16
N THR A 271 -11.95 -4.68 9.31
CA THR A 271 -10.66 -4.01 9.13
C THR A 271 -10.49 -3.53 7.70
N ILE A 272 -10.80 -4.38 6.71
CA ILE A 272 -10.73 -4.02 5.29
C ILE A 272 -11.68 -2.85 4.99
N LYS A 273 -12.93 -2.92 5.45
CA LYS A 273 -13.91 -1.83 5.30
C LYS A 273 -13.40 -0.52 5.89
N ASN A 274 -12.79 -0.57 7.07
CA ASN A 274 -12.22 0.63 7.70
C ASN A 274 -11.03 1.19 6.91
N LEU A 275 -10.15 0.34 6.37
CA LEU A 275 -9.04 0.80 5.54
C LEU A 275 -9.54 1.47 4.25
N LEU A 276 -10.58 0.92 3.62
CA LEU A 276 -11.22 1.52 2.45
C LEU A 276 -11.86 2.87 2.78
N GLU A 277 -12.52 2.98 3.94
CA GLU A 277 -13.10 4.24 4.40
C GLU A 277 -12.01 5.28 4.72
N ASP A 278 -10.89 4.86 5.32
CA ASP A 278 -9.77 5.76 5.57
C ASP A 278 -9.22 6.34 4.23
N LEU A 279 -9.08 5.51 3.19
CA LEU A 279 -8.70 5.98 1.84
C LEU A 279 -9.74 6.96 1.25
N ARG A 280 -11.03 6.66 1.41
CA ARG A 280 -12.12 7.54 0.96
C ARG A 280 -12.06 8.90 1.63
N GLN A 281 -11.91 8.91 2.95
CA GLN A 281 -11.83 10.14 3.74
C GLN A 281 -10.60 10.96 3.39
N PHE A 282 -9.44 10.33 3.17
CA PHE A 282 -8.24 11.02 2.72
C PHE A 282 -8.50 11.82 1.43
N VAL A 283 -9.14 11.21 0.42
CA VAL A 283 -9.48 11.88 -0.84
C VAL A 283 -10.46 13.05 -0.61
N ILE A 284 -11.50 12.83 0.19
CA ILE A 284 -12.47 13.88 0.54
C ILE A 284 -11.78 15.07 1.23
N ASP A 285 -10.89 14.80 2.19
CA ASP A 285 -10.18 15.83 2.94
C ASP A 285 -9.20 16.59 2.04
N MET A 286 -8.53 15.91 1.11
CA MET A 286 -7.68 16.57 0.12
C MET A 286 -8.47 17.51 -0.79
N HIS A 287 -9.70 17.17 -1.19
CA HIS A 287 -10.55 18.07 -1.97
C HIS A 287 -10.94 19.34 -1.22
N LYS A 288 -11.20 19.22 0.09
CA LYS A 288 -11.55 20.36 0.96
C LYS A 288 -10.34 21.24 1.26
N ASN A 289 -9.18 20.65 1.55
CA ASN A 289 -7.98 21.40 1.95
C ASN A 289 -7.23 22.01 0.75
N SER A 290 -7.62 21.68 -0.48
CA SER A 290 -7.06 22.30 -1.67
C SER A 290 -7.74 23.63 -2.04
N ASP A 291 -8.51 24.21 -1.12
CA ASP A 291 -9.03 25.56 -1.29
C ASP A 291 -7.84 26.52 -1.48
N PRO A 292 -7.75 27.21 -2.63
CA PRO A 292 -6.76 28.25 -2.79
C PRO A 292 -7.14 29.40 -1.84
N GLU A 293 -6.27 29.67 -0.85
CA GLU A 293 -6.13 31.04 -0.34
C GLU A 293 -5.79 32.01 -1.50
#